data_AF-A0A454TLR8-F1
#
_entry.id   AF-A0A454TLR8-F1
#
_cell.length_a   1.000
_cell.length_b   1.000
_cell.length_c   1.000
_cell.angle_alpha   90.00
_cell.angle_beta   90.00
_cell.angle_gamma   90.00
#
_symmetry.space_group_name_H-M   'P 1'
#
loop_
_entity.id
_entity.type
_entity.pdbx_description
1 polymer ?
#
loop_
_entity_poly.entity_id
_entity_poly.type
_entity_poly.pdbx_seq_one_letter_code
_entity_poly.pdbx_strand_id
1 'polypeptide(L)'
;MPVGAYAARCLVYSPQGGDSQAMLFEYSHLESGQVRGCDLVIIDADAVVRASDFVLLRDMSWRDSFGEKAGNLLELFPSELANWTLVEERDLSTIQVEETQ
;
A
#
# COMPACT_ATOMS: atom_id res chain seq x y z
N MET A 1 7.58 0.80 -11.16
CA MET A 1 8.63 0.96 -10.12
C MET A 1 10.00 0.77 -10.78
N PRO A 2 11.11 1.32 -10.24
CA PRO A 2 12.45 1.01 -10.73
C PRO A 2 12.77 -0.49 -10.68
N VAL A 3 13.68 -0.94 -11.53
CA VAL A 3 14.23 -2.30 -11.50
C VAL A 3 15.05 -2.48 -10.21
N GLY A 4 14.95 -3.64 -9.57
CA GLY A 4 15.67 -3.93 -8.34
C GLY A 4 14.93 -4.88 -7.41
N ALA A 5 15.54 -5.11 -6.24
CA ALA A 5 14.98 -5.95 -5.18
C ALA A 5 14.22 -5.09 -4.15
N TYR A 6 13.09 -5.61 -3.68
CA TYR A 6 12.18 -4.91 -2.78
C TYR A 6 11.87 -5.75 -1.55
N ALA A 7 12.04 -5.18 -0.36
CA ALA A 7 11.39 -5.70 0.84
C ALA A 7 9.89 -5.45 0.73
N ALA A 8 9.09 -6.45 1.05
CA ALA A 8 7.64 -6.34 1.10
C ALA A 8 7.18 -6.53 2.54
N ARG A 9 6.25 -5.68 2.99
CA ARG A 9 5.55 -5.85 4.27
C ARG A 9 4.05 -5.67 4.08
N CYS A 10 3.27 -6.35 4.90
CA CYS A 10 1.82 -6.20 4.96
C CYS A 10 1.41 -5.67 6.33
N LEU A 11 0.68 -4.57 6.33
CA LEU A 11 0.10 -3.91 7.49
C LEU A 11 -1.41 -4.15 7.46
N VAL A 12 -1.95 -4.79 8.51
CA VAL A 12 -3.38 -5.10 8.60
C VAL A 12 -4.03 -4.15 9.59
N TYR A 13 -5.06 -3.45 9.13
CA TYR A 13 -5.86 -2.51 9.89
C TYR A 13 -7.28 -3.02 10.05
N SER A 14 -7.91 -2.68 11.17
CA SER A 14 -9.32 -2.98 11.44
C SER A 14 -9.98 -1.82 12.20
N PRO A 15 -11.27 -1.52 11.94
CA PRO A 15 -12.04 -0.60 12.76
C PRO A 15 -12.32 -1.22 14.13
N GLN A 16 -12.59 -0.39 15.15
CA GLN A 16 -12.96 -0.90 16.46
C GLN A 16 -14.31 -1.65 16.40
N GLY A 17 -14.29 -2.96 16.70
CA GLY A 17 -15.50 -3.77 16.89
C GLY A 17 -16.26 -4.13 15.62
N GLY A 18 -15.64 -4.01 14.44
CA GLY A 18 -16.25 -4.38 13.16
C GLY A 18 -15.53 -5.55 12.47
N ASP A 19 -16.21 -6.14 11.49
CA ASP A 19 -15.70 -7.29 10.72
C ASP A 19 -14.92 -6.90 9.45
N SER A 20 -14.72 -5.59 9.23
CA SER A 20 -13.95 -5.09 8.07
C SER A 20 -12.44 -5.12 8.33
N GLN A 21 -11.66 -5.26 7.27
CA GLN A 21 -10.20 -5.28 7.32
C GLN A 21 -9.59 -4.57 6.11
N ALA A 22 -8.43 -3.94 6.34
CA ALA A 22 -7.66 -3.29 5.29
C ALA A 22 -6.23 -3.80 5.38
N MET A 23 -5.68 -4.20 4.24
CA MET A 23 -4.32 -4.67 4.11
C MET A 23 -3.57 -3.68 3.24
N LEU A 24 -2.54 -3.05 3.80
CA LEU A 24 -1.61 -2.21 3.06
C LEU A 24 -0.31 -3.00 2.85
N PHE A 25 -0.05 -3.37 1.61
CA PHE A 25 1.22 -3.92 1.19
C PHE A 25 2.14 -2.77 0.82
N GLU A 26 3.34 -2.74 1.39
CA GLU A 26 4.34 -1.73 1.04
C GLU A 26 5.58 -2.39 0.46
N TYR A 27 6.11 -1.79 -0.61
CA TYR A 27 7.27 -2.27 -1.34
C TYR A 27 8.43 -1.27 -1.22
N SER A 28 9.40 -1.59 -0.38
CA SER A 28 10.58 -0.76 -0.10
C SER A 28 11.77 -1.22 -0.91
N HIS A 29 12.32 -0.34 -1.75
CA HIS A 29 13.51 -0.66 -2.55
C HIS A 29 14.72 -0.88 -1.64
N LEU A 30 15.29 -2.10 -1.65
CA LEU A 30 16.27 -2.56 -0.65
C LEU A 30 17.50 -1.65 -0.53
N GLU A 31 18.00 -1.11 -1.64
CA GLU A 31 19.19 -0.24 -1.60
C GLU A 31 18.93 1.12 -0.96
N SER A 32 17.72 1.65 -1.12
CA SER A 32 17.37 3.01 -0.65
C SER A 32 16.53 3.04 0.62
N GLY A 33 15.94 1.90 1.00
CA GLY A 33 14.94 1.80 2.07
C GLY A 33 13.62 2.53 1.78
N GLN A 34 13.49 3.21 0.65
CA GLN A 34 12.30 4.00 0.33
C GLN A 34 11.18 3.12 -0.23
N VAL A 35 9.98 3.26 0.34
CA VAL A 35 8.74 2.73 -0.22
C VAL A 35 8.52 3.34 -1.60
N ARG A 36 8.36 2.50 -2.62
CA ARG A 36 8.16 2.92 -4.03
C ARG A 36 6.77 2.61 -4.56
N GLY A 37 6.09 1.66 -3.95
CA GLY A 37 4.73 1.30 -4.30
C GLY A 37 4.03 0.71 -3.11
N CYS A 38 2.71 0.81 -3.12
CA CYS A 38 1.85 0.18 -2.14
C CYS A 38 0.59 -0.36 -2.82
N ASP A 39 0.05 -1.46 -2.30
CA ASP A 39 -1.27 -1.95 -2.66
C ASP A 39 -2.16 -1.88 -1.42
N LEU A 40 -3.31 -1.22 -1.53
CA LEU A 40 -4.32 -1.20 -0.48
C LEU A 40 -5.49 -2.09 -0.89
N VAL A 41 -5.82 -3.06 -0.04
CA VAL A 41 -6.99 -3.92 -0.20
C VAL A 41 -7.89 -3.74 1.00
N ILE A 42 -9.15 -3.37 0.77
CA ILE A 42 -10.17 -3.24 1.82
C ILE A 42 -11.24 -4.29 1.60
N ILE A 43 -11.50 -5.08 2.63
CA ILE A 43 -12.61 -6.05 2.70
C ILE A 43 -13.60 -5.48 3.70
N ASP A 44 -14.79 -5.13 3.25
CA ASP A 44 -15.84 -4.65 4.15
C ASP A 44 -16.59 -5.80 4.85
N ALA A 45 -17.55 -5.45 5.70
CA ALA A 45 -18.33 -6.42 6.48
C ALA A 45 -19.21 -7.34 5.62
N ASP A 46 -19.54 -6.93 4.39
CA ASP A 46 -20.31 -7.71 3.42
C ASP A 46 -19.40 -8.53 2.48
N ALA A 47 -18.10 -8.61 2.81
CA ALA A 47 -17.05 -9.26 2.02
C ALA A 47 -16.85 -8.65 0.62
N VAL A 48 -17.25 -7.40 0.41
CA VAL A 48 -16.92 -6.66 -0.81
C VAL A 48 -15.47 -6.22 -0.74
N VAL A 49 -14.74 -6.46 -1.83
CA VAL A 49 -13.33 -6.14 -1.95
C VAL A 49 -13.15 -4.89 -2.81
N ARG A 50 -12.46 -3.89 -2.26
CA ARG A 50 -11.96 -2.70 -2.98
C ARG A 50 -10.44 -2.72 -2.95
N ALA A 51 -9.81 -2.38 -4.05
CA ALA A 51 -8.35 -2.32 -4.14
C ALA A 51 -7.89 -1.05 -4.84
N SER A 52 -6.71 -0.56 -4.47
CA SER A 52 -6.06 0.57 -5.12
C SER A 52 -4.55 0.43 -5.01
N ASP A 53 -3.88 0.64 -6.13
CA ASP A 53 -2.43 0.61 -6.21
C ASP A 53 -1.89 2.04 -6.16
N PHE A 54 -0.74 2.23 -5.52
CA PHE A 54 -0.09 3.53 -5.39
C PHE A 54 1.37 3.42 -5.79
N VAL A 55 1.88 4.44 -6.48
CA VAL A 55 3.28 4.52 -6.86
C VAL A 55 3.88 5.88 -6.50
N LEU A 56 5.09 5.85 -5.96
CA LEU A 56 5.89 7.06 -5.73
C LEU A 56 6.52 7.49 -7.06
N LEU A 57 6.21 8.72 -7.47
CA LEU A 57 6.73 9.34 -8.69
C LEU A 57 8.11 9.97 -8.45
N ARG A 58 8.78 10.37 -9.54
CA ARG A 58 10.12 10.98 -9.50
C ARG A 58 10.17 12.33 -8.77
N ASP A 59 9.05 13.05 -8.76
CA ASP A 59 8.91 14.33 -8.06
C ASP A 59 8.48 14.15 -6.60
N MET A 60 8.58 12.92 -6.06
CA MET A 60 8.24 12.54 -4.69
C MET A 60 6.76 12.63 -4.34
N SER A 61 5.90 12.86 -5.33
CA SER A 61 4.45 12.74 -5.17
C SER A 61 3.99 11.28 -5.32
N TRP A 62 2.82 10.99 -4.77
CA TRP A 62 2.14 9.71 -4.96
C TRP A 62 1.08 9.83 -6.03
N ARG A 63 0.85 8.74 -6.76
CA ARG A 63 -0.27 8.61 -7.68
C ARG A 63 -0.96 7.27 -7.47
N ASP A 64 -2.28 7.28 -7.42
CA ASP A 64 -3.09 6.06 -7.35
C ASP A 64 -3.35 5.44 -8.74
N SER A 65 -3.97 4.26 -8.75
CA SER A 65 -4.38 3.56 -9.97
C SER A 65 -5.49 4.26 -10.77
N PHE A 66 -6.20 5.23 -10.17
CA PHE A 66 -7.24 6.02 -10.83
C PHE A 66 -6.70 7.32 -11.47
N GLY A 67 -5.44 7.66 -11.19
CA GLY A 67 -4.73 8.81 -11.74
C GLY A 67 -4.71 10.04 -10.84
N GLU A 68 -5.27 9.97 -9.63
CA GLU A 68 -5.20 11.03 -8.64
C GLU A 68 -3.77 11.14 -8.08
N LYS A 69 -3.32 12.37 -7.84
CA LYS A 69 -1.93 12.68 -7.46
C LYS A 69 -1.91 13.56 -6.21
N ALA A 70 -1.08 13.19 -5.24
CA ALA A 70 -0.96 13.89 -3.97
C ALA A 70 0.49 14.01 -3.49
N GLY A 71 0.76 14.94 -2.57
CA GLY A 71 2.09 15.11 -1.98
C GLY A 71 2.43 14.02 -0.95
N ASN A 72 1.39 13.36 -0.42
CA ASN A 72 1.49 12.34 0.61
C ASN A 72 0.58 11.15 0.26
N LEU A 73 1.00 9.94 0.57
CA LEU A 73 0.23 8.72 0.34
C LEU A 73 -1.12 8.74 1.09
N LEU A 74 -1.13 9.23 2.33
CA LEU A 74 -2.33 9.26 3.17
C LEU A 74 -3.45 10.15 2.60
N GLU A 75 -3.13 11.13 1.76
CA GLU A 75 -4.12 11.98 1.10
C GLU A 75 -4.93 11.21 0.04
N LEU A 76 -4.39 10.10 -0.47
CA LEU A 76 -5.05 9.24 -1.46
C LEU A 76 -5.82 8.09 -0.82
N PHE A 77 -5.74 7.91 0.50
CA PHE A 77 -6.45 6.83 1.18
C PHE A 77 -7.91 7.20 1.41
N PRO A 78 -8.82 6.21 1.37
CA PRO A 78 -10.20 6.41 1.81
C PRO A 78 -10.24 6.96 3.24
N SER A 79 -11.00 8.04 3.45
CA SER A 79 -11.04 8.76 4.74
C SER A 79 -11.46 7.90 5.93
N GLU A 80 -12.21 6.82 5.69
CA GLU A 80 -12.61 5.86 6.72
C GLU A 80 -11.43 5.18 7.43
N LEU A 81 -10.30 5.00 6.74
CA LEU A 81 -9.09 4.39 7.33
C LEU A 81 -8.43 5.26 8.39
N ALA A 82 -8.73 6.55 8.45
CA ALA A 82 -8.14 7.48 9.42
C ALA A 82 -8.39 7.07 10.88
N ASN A 83 -9.46 6.30 11.15
CA ASN A 83 -9.82 5.82 12.48
C ASN A 83 -9.55 4.33 12.70
N TRP A 84 -8.92 3.66 11.75
CA TRP A 84 -8.63 2.23 11.85
C TRP A 84 -7.32 2.02 12.60
N THR A 85 -7.23 0.91 13.32
CA THR A 85 -6.05 0.59 14.14
C THR A 85 -5.25 -0.50 13.45
N LEU A 86 -3.92 -0.35 13.44
CA LEU A 86 -3.01 -1.42 13.04
C LEU A 86 -3.15 -2.56 14.04
N VAL A 87 -3.54 -3.74 13.58
CA VAL A 87 -3.71 -4.93 14.42
C VAL A 87 -2.64 -5.97 14.16
N GLU A 88 -1.97 -5.90 13.01
CA GLU A 88 -0.94 -6.85 12.63
C GLU A 88 0.05 -6.25 11.62
N GLU A 89 1.32 -6.64 11.73
CA GLU A 89 2.38 -6.34 10.77
C GLU A 89 3.11 -7.65 10.43
N ARG A 90 3.33 -7.89 9.14
CA ARG A 90 4.03 -9.08 8.64
C ARG A 90 5.07 -8.70 7.59
N ASP A 91 6.29 -9.15 7.80
CA ASP A 91 7.30 -9.16 6.74
C ASP A 91 6.97 -10.28 5.73
N LEU A 92 7.13 -9.97 4.45
CA LEU A 92 6.93 -10.90 3.34
C LEU A 92 8.26 -11.20 2.66
N SER A 93 8.23 -12.19 1.75
CA SER A 93 9.40 -12.50 0.93
C SER A 93 9.79 -11.31 0.05
N THR A 94 11.10 -11.10 -0.12
CA THR A 94 11.66 -10.15 -1.08
C THR A 94 11.12 -10.39 -2.49
N ILE A 95 10.80 -9.30 -3.19
CA ILE A 95 10.31 -9.31 -4.57
C ILE A 95 11.39 -8.75 -5.49
N GLN A 96 11.61 -9.42 -6.62
CA GLN A 96 12.50 -8.94 -7.67
C GLN A 96 11.67 -8.29 -8.79
N VAL A 97 11.96 -7.03 -9.12
CA VAL A 97 11.42 -6.35 -10.30
C VAL A 97 12.50 -6.33 -11.37
N GLU A 98 12.20 -6.88 -12.53
CA GLU A 98 13.12 -7.02 -13.66
C GLU A 98 12.67 -6.14 -14.84
N GLU A 99 13.60 -5.81 -15.74
CA GLU A 99 13.23 -5.18 -17.01
C GLU A 99 12.41 -6.17 -17.84
N THR A 100 11.25 -5.72 -18.31
CA THR A 100 10.49 -6.47 -19.31
C THR A 100 11.18 -6.29 -20.66
N GLN A 101 11.68 -7.38 -21.25
CA GLN A 101 12.30 -7.39 -22.58
C GLN A 101 11.29 -7.12 -23.69
#